data_AF-A0A7S4KWR1-F1
#
_entry.id   AF-A0A7S4KWR1-F1
#
_cell.length_a   1.000
_cell.length_b   1.000
_cell.length_c   1.000
_cell.angle_alpha   90.00
_cell.angle_beta   90.00
_cell.angle_gamma   90.00
#
_symmetry.space_group_name_H-M   'P 1'
#
loop_
_entity.id
_entity.type
_entity.pdbx_description
1 polymer ?
#
loop_
_entity_poly.entity_id
_entity_poly.type
_entity_poly.pdbx_seq_one_letter_code
_entity_poly.pdbx_strand_id
1 'polypeptide(L)'
;EVSKASMSSLNKKQLKDVDVSGKRVFIRVDFNVPQDKADPSKITNNARIVGALPSIKHCLEKGAKSVVLASHLGRPDGARIEKYSLAPVAKELSKLLDKEVKFLNDCVGAEVEAACADPAPGSVILLENV
;
A
#
# COMPACT_ATOMS: atom_id res chain seq x y z
N GLU A 1 26.70 -4.07 -29.59
CA GLU A 1 25.33 -3.53 -29.53
C GLU A 1 24.34 -4.66 -29.28
N VAL A 2 23.45 -4.51 -28.30
CA VAL A 2 22.21 -5.28 -28.22
C VAL A 2 21.09 -4.29 -28.03
N SER A 3 20.29 -4.15 -29.08
CA SER A 3 19.06 -3.37 -29.14
C SER A 3 18.14 -3.74 -27.98
N LYS A 4 17.96 -2.81 -27.03
CA LYS A 4 16.86 -2.89 -26.06
C LYS A 4 15.59 -2.47 -26.80
N ALA A 5 14.82 -3.47 -27.18
CA ALA A 5 13.48 -3.31 -27.70
C ALA A 5 12.67 -2.31 -26.87
N SER A 6 11.97 -1.43 -27.58
CA SER A 6 11.05 -0.42 -27.08
C SER A 6 10.01 -1.03 -26.13
N MET A 7 10.09 -0.70 -24.83
CA MET A 7 8.97 -0.94 -23.92
C MET A 7 7.84 0.02 -24.31
N SER A 8 6.69 -0.55 -24.71
CA SER A 8 5.50 0.15 -25.18
C SER A 8 5.19 1.41 -24.36
N SER A 9 5.28 2.59 -24.97
CA SER A 9 5.00 3.84 -24.27
C SER A 9 3.51 4.17 -24.32
N LEU A 10 2.82 3.88 -23.21
CA LEU A 10 1.69 4.74 -22.84
C LEU A 10 2.27 6.13 -22.54
N ASN A 11 1.69 7.20 -23.08
CA ASN A 11 2.08 8.58 -22.76
C ASN A 11 1.60 8.97 -21.36
N LYS A 12 2.15 8.31 -20.33
CA LYS A 12 1.82 8.47 -18.92
C LYS A 12 3.11 8.69 -18.14
N LYS A 13 3.06 9.61 -17.17
CA LYS A 13 4.15 9.80 -16.22
C LYS A 13 4.31 8.54 -15.37
N GLN A 14 5.56 8.14 -15.16
CA GLN A 14 5.92 7.04 -14.27
C GLN A 14 6.32 7.61 -12.90
N LEU A 15 6.35 6.74 -11.89
CA LEU A 15 6.77 7.12 -10.53
C LEU A 15 8.15 7.79 -10.51
N LYS A 16 9.09 7.30 -11.34
CA LYS A 16 10.44 7.85 -11.47
C LYS A 16 10.49 9.28 -12.05
N ASP A 17 9.41 9.74 -12.69
CA ASP A 17 9.31 11.06 -13.32
C ASP A 17 8.71 12.11 -12.36
N VAL A 18 8.41 11.72 -11.11
CA VAL A 18 7.75 12.56 -10.10
C VAL A 18 8.68 12.73 -8.91
N ASP A 19 8.93 13.98 -8.51
CA ASP A 19 9.60 14.26 -7.24
C ASP A 19 8.63 14.01 -6.07
N VAL A 20 9.02 13.14 -5.16
CA VAL A 20 8.24 12.75 -3.98
C VAL A 20 8.85 13.25 -2.67
N SER A 21 10.02 13.90 -2.71
CA SER A 21 10.74 14.35 -1.52
C SER A 21 9.90 15.32 -0.68
N GLY A 22 9.78 15.06 0.62
CA GLY A 22 8.97 15.84 1.56
C GLY A 22 7.45 15.76 1.35
N LYS A 23 6.98 14.99 0.36
CA LYS A 23 5.55 14.91 0.01
C LYS A 23 4.86 13.74 0.72
N ARG A 24 3.56 13.89 0.91
CA ARG A 24 2.66 12.80 1.30
C ARG A 24 2.20 12.11 0.02
N VAL A 25 2.58 10.86 -0.17
CA VAL A 25 2.32 10.09 -1.40
C VAL A 25 1.18 9.11 -1.15
N PHE A 26 0.14 9.17 -1.97
CA PHE A 26 -0.91 8.15 -2.00
C PHE A 26 -0.59 7.10 -3.07
N ILE A 27 -0.66 5.81 -2.72
CA ILE A 27 -0.45 4.71 -3.66
C ILE A 27 -1.64 3.75 -3.56
N ARG A 28 -2.36 3.61 -4.67
CA ARG A 28 -3.32 2.53 -4.83
C ARG A 28 -2.57 1.25 -5.18
N VAL A 29 -2.60 0.27 -4.29
CA VAL A 29 -1.88 -1.00 -4.41
C VAL A 29 -2.85 -2.16 -4.57
N ASP A 30 -2.35 -3.27 -5.13
CA ASP A 30 -3.08 -4.52 -5.21
C ASP A 30 -2.65 -5.43 -4.06
N PHE A 31 -3.39 -5.41 -2.95
CA PHE A 31 -3.24 -6.33 -1.84
C PHE A 31 -4.40 -7.33 -1.75
N ASN A 32 -5.04 -7.66 -2.88
CA ASN A 32 -6.09 -8.67 -2.91
C ASN A 32 -5.49 -10.09 -2.85
N VAL A 33 -5.02 -10.46 -1.65
CA VAL A 33 -4.31 -11.71 -1.38
C VAL A 33 -5.25 -12.81 -0.89
N PRO A 34 -4.99 -14.09 -1.22
CA PRO A 34 -5.76 -15.20 -0.67
C PRO A 34 -5.46 -15.37 0.82
N GLN A 35 -6.51 -15.46 1.61
CA GLN A 35 -6.46 -15.79 3.03
C GLN A 35 -6.82 -17.26 3.26
N ASP A 36 -6.40 -17.80 4.40
CA ASP A 36 -6.75 -19.15 4.81
C ASP A 36 -8.28 -19.27 5.00
N LYS A 37 -8.84 -20.42 4.62
CA LYS A 37 -10.30 -20.64 4.65
C LYS A 37 -10.84 -20.78 6.07
N ALA A 38 -10.05 -21.31 7.00
CA ALA A 38 -10.43 -21.48 8.40
C ALA A 38 -10.07 -20.24 9.22
N ASP A 39 -9.01 -19.52 8.85
CA ASP A 39 -8.51 -18.36 9.59
C ASP A 39 -8.16 -17.18 8.66
N PRO A 40 -9.07 -16.20 8.47
CA PRO A 40 -8.83 -15.07 7.58
C PRO A 40 -7.67 -14.17 8.04
N SER A 41 -7.15 -14.34 9.26
CA SER A 41 -5.95 -13.61 9.71
C SER A 41 -4.65 -14.12 9.07
N LYS A 42 -4.68 -15.28 8.41
CA LYS A 42 -3.51 -15.89 7.76
C LYS A 42 -3.52 -15.69 6.26
N ILE A 43 -2.48 -15.07 5.74
CA ILE A 43 -2.25 -14.91 4.29
C ILE A 43 -1.56 -16.17 3.78
N THR A 44 -2.13 -16.81 2.77
CA THR A 44 -1.58 -18.07 2.20
C THR A 44 -0.60 -17.82 1.06
N ASN A 45 -0.67 -16.64 0.42
CA ASN A 45 0.27 -16.22 -0.61
C ASN A 45 0.43 -14.69 -0.57
N ASN A 46 1.66 -14.22 -0.31
CA ASN A 46 1.99 -12.81 -0.16
C ASN A 46 2.62 -12.17 -1.42
N ALA A 47 2.63 -12.85 -2.57
CA ALA A 47 3.30 -12.38 -3.79
C ALA A 47 2.84 -10.99 -4.25
N ARG A 48 1.56 -10.65 -4.06
CA ARG A 48 1.03 -9.31 -4.38
C ARG A 48 1.57 -8.23 -3.44
N ILE A 49 1.76 -8.55 -2.16
CA ILE A 49 2.38 -7.64 -1.19
C ILE A 49 3.84 -7.39 -1.56
N VAL A 50 4.58 -8.47 -1.87
CA VAL A 50 5.96 -8.40 -2.34
C VAL A 50 6.09 -7.56 -3.61
N GLY A 51 5.14 -7.70 -4.54
CA GLY A 51 5.10 -6.94 -5.79
C GLY A 51 4.95 -5.43 -5.61
N ALA A 52 4.35 -4.96 -4.52
CA ALA A 52 4.21 -3.53 -4.23
C ALA A 52 5.44 -2.91 -3.54
N LEU A 53 6.31 -3.73 -2.94
CA LEU A 53 7.47 -3.25 -2.17
C LEU A 53 8.39 -2.32 -2.98
N PRO A 54 8.71 -2.56 -4.27
CA PRO A 54 9.59 -1.67 -5.02
C PRO A 54 9.07 -0.23 -5.10
N SER A 55 7.77 -0.02 -5.31
CA SER A 55 7.17 1.31 -5.37
C SER A 55 7.16 1.99 -4.00
N ILE A 56 6.85 1.24 -2.93
CA ILE A 56 6.83 1.76 -1.57
C ILE A 56 8.24 2.18 -1.14
N LYS A 57 9.23 1.28 -1.33
CA LYS A 57 10.64 1.54 -1.02
C LYS A 57 11.18 2.72 -1.82
N HIS A 58 10.86 2.81 -3.11
CA HIS A 58 11.25 3.94 -3.95
C HIS A 58 10.79 5.28 -3.36
N CYS A 59 9.52 5.39 -2.93
CA CYS A 59 9.02 6.61 -2.33
C CYS A 59 9.75 6.96 -1.02
N LEU A 60 9.97 5.97 -0.16
CA LEU A 60 10.67 6.16 1.12
C LEU A 60 12.13 6.57 0.91
N GLU A 61 12.86 5.88 0.02
CA GLU A 61 14.25 6.16 -0.34
C GLU A 61 14.41 7.55 -0.97
N LYS A 62 13.41 8.02 -1.73
CA LYS A 62 13.37 9.37 -2.30
C LYS A 62 12.91 10.44 -1.33
N GLY A 63 12.76 10.12 -0.05
CA GLY A 63 12.48 11.08 1.01
C GLY A 63 11.02 11.51 1.09
N ALA A 64 10.07 10.68 0.65
CA ALA A 64 8.66 10.96 0.89
C ALA A 64 8.39 11.14 2.39
N LYS A 65 7.63 12.19 2.74
CA LYS A 65 7.21 12.44 4.13
C LYS A 65 6.36 11.28 4.64
N SER A 66 5.44 10.79 3.82
CA SER A 66 4.69 9.56 4.12
C SER A 66 4.23 8.86 2.86
N VAL A 67 3.94 7.57 3.01
CA VAL A 67 3.30 6.73 2.01
C VAL A 67 1.98 6.22 2.56
N VAL A 68 0.86 6.67 1.99
CA VAL A 68 -0.50 6.23 2.32
C VAL A 68 -0.93 5.21 1.28
N LEU A 69 -1.25 4.00 1.73
CA LEU A 69 -1.61 2.86 0.92
C LEU A 69 -3.10 2.60 1.03
N ALA A 70 -3.73 2.32 -0.09
CA ALA A 70 -5.11 1.85 -0.13
C ALA A 70 -5.21 0.64 -1.08
N SER A 71 -5.96 -0.37 -0.68
CA SER A 71 -6.27 -1.54 -1.50
C SER A 71 -7.75 -1.88 -1.35
N HIS A 72 -8.18 -2.86 -2.15
CA HIS A 72 -9.35 -3.66 -1.84
C HIS A 72 -8.91 -5.08 -1.44
N LEU A 73 -9.78 -5.81 -0.76
CA LEU A 73 -9.64 -7.24 -0.48
C LEU A 73 -11.00 -7.92 -0.62
N GLY A 74 -11.05 -9.01 -1.39
CA GLY A 74 -12.30 -9.74 -1.61
C GLY A 74 -13.38 -8.90 -2.28
N ARG A 75 -14.64 -9.15 -1.89
CA ARG A 75 -15.84 -8.45 -2.38
C ARG A 75 -16.71 -8.07 -1.19
N PRO A 76 -16.47 -6.91 -0.58
CA PRO A 76 -17.25 -6.45 0.57
C PRO A 76 -18.63 -5.90 0.20
N ASP A 77 -18.92 -5.71 -1.10
CA ASP A 77 -20.19 -5.18 -1.62
C ASP A 77 -20.67 -3.89 -0.91
N GLY A 78 -19.71 -3.01 -0.57
CA GLY A 78 -19.95 -1.72 0.09
C GLY A 78 -20.19 -1.80 1.60
N ALA A 79 -20.12 -2.98 2.20
CA ALA A 79 -20.26 -3.18 3.64
C ALA A 79 -18.91 -3.42 4.33
N ARG A 80 -18.80 -3.00 5.59
CA ARG A 80 -17.64 -3.36 6.41
C ARG A 80 -17.75 -4.82 6.85
N ILE A 81 -16.89 -5.68 6.30
CA ILE A 81 -16.85 -7.11 6.62
C ILE A 81 -15.49 -7.44 7.23
N GLU A 82 -15.47 -7.86 8.49
CA GLU A 82 -14.23 -8.17 9.24
C GLU A 82 -13.35 -9.20 8.53
N LYS A 83 -13.97 -10.21 7.90
CA LYS A 83 -13.28 -11.22 7.08
C LYS A 83 -12.41 -10.61 5.98
N TYR A 84 -12.82 -9.47 5.44
CA TYR A 84 -12.12 -8.75 4.38
C TYR A 84 -11.32 -7.54 4.89
N SER A 85 -11.05 -7.46 6.20
CA SER A 85 -10.17 -6.43 6.74
C SER A 85 -8.73 -6.57 6.20
N LEU A 86 -8.07 -5.44 5.98
CA LEU A 86 -6.66 -5.38 5.58
C LEU A 86 -5.69 -5.45 6.78
N ALA A 87 -6.17 -5.59 8.01
CA ALA A 87 -5.32 -5.72 9.20
C ALA A 87 -4.26 -6.85 9.11
N PRO A 88 -4.55 -8.05 8.55
CA PRO A 88 -3.54 -9.08 8.33
C PRO A 88 -2.46 -8.65 7.32
N VAL A 89 -2.86 -7.90 6.30
CA VAL A 89 -1.96 -7.36 5.27
C VAL A 89 -1.03 -6.31 5.88
N ALA A 90 -1.53 -5.45 6.77
CA ALA A 90 -0.70 -4.47 7.49
C ALA A 90 0.44 -5.16 8.26
N LYS A 91 0.11 -6.24 8.99
CA LYS A 91 1.09 -7.02 9.76
C LYS A 91 2.15 -7.66 8.86
N GLU A 92 1.74 -8.26 7.74
CA GLU A 92 2.67 -8.88 6.80
C GLU A 92 3.55 -7.84 6.10
N LEU A 93 2.97 -6.72 5.66
CA LEU A 93 3.71 -5.62 5.07
C LEU A 93 4.74 -5.03 6.03
N SER A 94 4.39 -4.88 7.32
CA SER A 94 5.30 -4.38 8.34
C SER A 94 6.54 -5.28 8.50
N LYS A 95 6.35 -6.61 8.48
CA LYS A 95 7.47 -7.57 8.49
C LYS A 95 8.34 -7.45 7.24
N LEU A 96 7.73 -7.36 6.07
CA LEU A 96 8.46 -7.30 4.79
C LEU A 96 9.21 -5.98 4.57
N LEU A 97 8.75 -4.89 5.19
CA LEU A 97 9.42 -3.59 5.16
C LEU A 97 10.43 -3.40 6.29
N ASP A 98 10.44 -4.29 7.29
CA ASP A 98 11.18 -4.11 8.55
C ASP A 98 10.91 -2.72 9.18
N LYS A 99 9.63 -2.33 9.15
CA LYS A 99 9.16 -1.00 9.56
C LYS A 99 7.73 -1.07 10.02
N GLU A 100 7.37 -0.25 11.00
CA GLU A 100 5.98 -0.11 11.43
C GLU A 100 5.09 0.40 10.29
N VAL A 101 3.98 -0.30 10.05
CA VAL A 101 2.90 0.13 9.17
C VAL A 101 1.71 0.51 10.03
N LYS A 102 1.37 1.80 10.05
CA LYS A 102 0.20 2.28 10.79
C LYS A 102 -1.07 1.88 10.04
N PHE A 103 -1.86 0.99 10.65
CA PHE A 103 -3.15 0.60 10.11
C PHE A 103 -4.26 1.52 10.64
N LEU A 104 -5.11 2.00 9.74
CA LEU A 104 -6.30 2.78 10.09
C LEU A 104 -7.55 1.95 9.85
N ASN A 105 -8.53 2.04 10.76
CA ASN A 105 -9.76 1.24 10.75
C ASN A 105 -10.82 1.73 9.73
N ASP A 106 -10.48 2.77 8.96
CA ASP A 106 -11.31 3.34 7.90
C ASP A 106 -10.39 3.88 6.79
N CYS A 107 -10.97 4.24 5.66
CA CYS A 107 -10.31 4.88 4.53
C CYS A 107 -10.63 6.38 4.39
N VAL A 108 -11.66 6.85 5.09
CA VAL A 108 -12.08 8.26 5.13
C VAL A 108 -12.49 8.67 6.55
N GLY A 109 -12.74 9.97 6.76
CA GLY A 109 -13.24 10.51 8.02
C GLY A 109 -12.15 11.20 8.86
N ALA A 110 -12.60 11.87 9.93
CA ALA A 110 -11.78 12.79 10.71
C ALA A 110 -10.53 12.11 11.31
N GLU A 111 -10.63 10.86 11.74
CA GLU A 111 -9.49 10.09 12.27
C GLU A 111 -8.42 9.83 11.20
N VAL A 112 -8.85 9.51 9.97
CA VAL A 112 -7.95 9.27 8.83
C VAL A 112 -7.28 10.57 8.40
N GLU A 113 -8.05 11.66 8.32
CA GLU A 113 -7.54 12.99 8.01
C GLU A 113 -6.49 13.43 9.04
N ALA A 114 -6.79 13.29 10.34
CA ALA A 114 -5.87 13.64 11.41
C ALA A 114 -4.59 12.79 11.37
N ALA A 115 -4.71 11.48 11.13
CA ALA A 115 -3.56 10.58 11.04
C ALA A 115 -2.67 10.86 9.81
N CYS A 116 -3.26 11.34 8.71
CA CYS A 116 -2.55 11.62 7.46
C CYS A 116 -2.12 13.09 7.32
N ALA A 117 -2.60 14.00 8.16
CA ALA A 117 -2.31 15.44 8.10
C ALA A 117 -0.81 15.73 8.21
N ASP A 118 -0.18 15.23 9.28
CA ASP A 118 1.24 15.46 9.57
C ASP A 118 1.93 14.24 10.20
N PRO A 119 2.07 13.13 9.46
CA PRO A 119 2.77 11.96 9.96
C PRO A 119 4.28 12.20 10.04
N ALA A 120 4.95 11.44 10.91
CA ALA A 120 6.40 11.46 11.01
C ALA A 120 7.07 11.14 9.65
N PRO A 121 8.22 11.76 9.31
CA PRO A 121 8.91 11.48 8.06
C PRO A 121 9.19 9.98 7.84
N GLY A 122 8.90 9.49 6.63
CA GLY A 122 9.07 8.07 6.28
C GLY A 122 8.01 7.14 6.90
N SER A 123 6.86 7.68 7.31
CA SER A 123 5.71 6.88 7.78
C SER A 123 5.08 6.10 6.63
N VAL A 124 4.65 4.87 6.94
CA VAL A 124 3.81 4.05 6.04
C VAL A 124 2.46 3.84 6.71
N ILE A 125 1.39 4.21 6.02
CA ILE A 125 0.01 4.11 6.52
C ILE A 125 -0.75 3.20 5.57
N LEU A 126 -1.47 2.20 6.10
CA LEU A 126 -2.40 1.38 5.33
C LEU A 126 -3.83 1.70 5.81
N LEU A 127 -4.67 2.15 4.88
CA LEU A 127 -6.09 2.36 5.10
C LEU A 127 -6.84 1.03 5.12
N GLU A 128 -8.01 1.01 5.77
CA GLU A 128 -8.92 -0.14 5.70
C GLU A 128 -9.44 -0.37 4.27
N ASN A 129 -10.00 -1.56 4.05
CA ASN A 129 -10.60 -2.01 2.79
C ASN A 129 -11.59 -0.97 2.23
N VAL A 130 -11.40 -0.57 0.96
CA VAL A 130 -12.25 0.41 0.25
C VAL A 130 -13.34 -0.23 -0.59
#